data_AF-A0A2R6J5N2-F1
#
_entry.id   AF-A0A2R6J5N2-F1
#
_cell.length_a   1.000
_cell.length_b   1.000
_cell.length_c   1.000
_cell.angle_alpha   90.00
_cell.angle_beta   90.00
_cell.angle_gamma   90.00
#
_symmetry.space_group_name_H-M   'P 1'
#
loop_
_entity.id
_entity.type
_entity.pdbx_description
1 polymer ?
#
loop_
_entity_poly.entity_id
_entity_poly.type
_entity_poly.pdbx_seq_one_letter_code
_entity_poly.pdbx_strand_id
1 'polypeptide(L)'
;MSSARSLALVALLVLGAVAAPAAAGTTPRADGPRIVAAYPNPVADGDRGEFVVIEVSPDTTLGRLTLADGEDRVRLPNRTVGGRIVLTDAPERVPNDTEGRVLAVEGFPSLANAGETLTLDRGNRTVATVRYEGAPEAELRRWPGGWRPLGATEFPVRHGDGGSATAFVLPDAPEVPVETLRSAEERVLLAGYTFTDRQVGRALVAAARRGVEVRVLVDGAPVGGLPRSMARELDRLADAGVEVRVVGGPHARYDFHHAKYAVVDGTALVMTENWKPAGTGGNSSRGWGVRLRDAGTARALAATFRADYEGRDARPWPGFRRGRRFEPDDRSNGTYSGRFDPGRVEVRNVSVLVAPDNAGRAVVERIDAADESISVVQVSLGGPDGRFATALLRAARRGVAVRILLSGAWYVHGENARLAEALNERAKARDLPLTVRLADPDGRFRKVHAKGAIVDGETVLVGSLNWNAHAARENREVLLALRGREVADYYGRVFEADWEAGRGTDLPVGVLVAVALAALAAVWVGRRVRFGGERDAGERGW
;
A
#
# COMPACT_ATOMS: atom_id res chain seq x y z
N MET A 1 -48.59 9.94 -47.37
CA MET A 1 -49.66 9.62 -46.39
C MET A 1 -49.06 8.73 -45.31
N SER A 2 -49.37 9.02 -44.04
CA SER A 2 -48.73 8.49 -42.80
C SER A 2 -47.38 9.14 -42.48
N SER A 3 -47.07 9.64 -41.27
CA SER A 3 -47.87 10.02 -40.10
C SER A 3 -47.00 11.00 -39.28
N ALA A 4 -47.58 12.12 -38.86
CA ALA A 4 -46.95 13.09 -37.96
C ALA A 4 -47.19 12.67 -36.50
N ARG A 5 -46.18 12.73 -35.65
CA ARG A 5 -46.34 12.70 -34.19
C ARG A 5 -45.47 13.76 -33.52
N SER A 6 -46.16 14.54 -32.70
CA SER A 6 -45.78 15.79 -32.08
C SER A 6 -44.71 15.65 -31.00
N LEU A 7 -43.86 16.68 -30.89
CA LEU A 7 -43.02 16.92 -29.71
C LEU A 7 -43.89 17.20 -28.48
N ALA A 8 -43.62 16.52 -27.38
CA ALA A 8 -44.10 16.87 -26.05
C ALA A 8 -42.90 17.36 -25.21
N LEU A 9 -42.95 18.63 -24.85
CA LEU A 9 -42.05 19.33 -23.94
C LEU A 9 -42.41 18.90 -22.51
N VAL A 10 -41.49 18.25 -21.78
CA VAL A 10 -41.66 18.00 -20.33
C VAL A 10 -40.73 18.94 -19.58
N ALA A 11 -41.33 19.92 -18.93
CA ALA A 11 -40.66 20.80 -17.97
C ALA A 11 -40.45 20.04 -16.65
N LEU A 12 -39.19 19.87 -16.23
CA LEU A 12 -38.86 19.35 -14.90
C LEU A 12 -38.85 20.51 -13.90
N LEU A 13 -39.83 20.50 -12.99
CA LEU A 13 -39.88 21.35 -11.80
C LEU A 13 -38.79 20.90 -10.81
N VAL A 14 -37.83 21.78 -10.55
CA VAL A 14 -36.84 21.65 -9.47
C VAL A 14 -37.48 22.10 -8.16
N LEU A 15 -37.85 21.15 -7.29
CA LEU A 15 -38.15 21.42 -5.89
C LEU A 15 -36.88 21.18 -5.08
N GLY A 16 -36.32 22.28 -4.55
CA GLY A 16 -35.19 22.23 -3.63
C GLY A 16 -35.60 21.64 -2.29
N ALA A 17 -34.95 20.52 -1.91
CA ALA A 17 -34.98 20.02 -0.55
C ALA A 17 -33.76 20.58 0.20
N VAL A 18 -34.03 21.41 1.20
CA VAL A 18 -33.04 21.95 2.15
C VAL A 18 -32.45 20.78 2.94
N ALA A 19 -31.14 20.60 2.88
CA ALA A 19 -30.43 19.59 3.66
C ALA A 19 -30.40 20.00 5.14
N ALA A 20 -31.09 19.23 5.98
CA ALA A 20 -30.95 19.28 7.43
C ALA A 20 -29.59 18.67 7.85
N PRO A 21 -28.98 19.11 8.97
CA PRO A 21 -27.65 18.67 9.36
C PRO A 21 -27.66 17.17 9.69
N ALA A 22 -26.63 16.46 9.23
CA ALA A 22 -26.45 15.03 9.46
C ALA A 22 -26.28 14.77 10.96
N ALA A 23 -27.36 14.30 11.60
CA ALA A 23 -27.28 13.65 12.90
C ALA A 23 -26.39 12.40 12.77
N ALA A 24 -25.49 12.21 13.72
CA ALA A 24 -24.61 11.05 13.82
C ALA A 24 -25.43 9.77 13.62
N GLY A 25 -25.16 9.07 12.52
CA GLY A 25 -25.83 7.83 12.17
C GLY A 25 -25.47 6.72 13.15
N THR A 26 -26.25 6.56 14.20
CA THR A 26 -26.39 5.26 14.86
C THR A 26 -27.04 4.32 13.85
N THR A 27 -26.28 3.34 13.37
CA THR A 27 -26.83 2.21 12.61
C THR A 27 -27.97 1.58 13.41
N PRO A 28 -29.13 1.27 12.80
CA PRO A 28 -30.23 0.61 13.50
C PRO A 28 -29.73 -0.72 14.06
N ARG A 29 -29.81 -0.90 15.38
CA ARG A 29 -29.58 -2.20 16.02
C ARG A 29 -30.68 -3.12 15.51
N ALA A 30 -30.33 -4.15 14.75
CA ALA A 30 -31.29 -5.19 14.40
C ALA A 30 -31.63 -5.94 15.68
N ASP A 31 -32.87 -5.79 16.17
CA ASP A 31 -33.33 -6.35 17.44
C ASP A 31 -33.58 -7.85 17.35
N GLY A 32 -32.52 -8.66 17.38
CA GLY A 32 -32.64 -10.12 17.44
C GLY A 32 -31.29 -10.86 17.34
N PRO A 33 -31.23 -12.15 17.73
CA PRO A 33 -30.07 -13.00 17.51
C PRO A 33 -29.69 -13.09 16.03
N ARG A 34 -28.39 -13.02 15.71
CA ARG A 34 -27.87 -13.12 14.35
C ARG A 34 -26.70 -14.10 14.27
N ILE A 35 -26.54 -14.77 13.14
CA ILE A 35 -25.29 -15.46 12.78
C ILE A 35 -24.42 -14.44 12.04
N VAL A 36 -23.21 -14.20 12.55
CA VAL A 36 -22.31 -13.14 12.04
C VAL A 36 -21.02 -13.69 11.45
N ALA A 37 -20.62 -14.91 11.80
CA ALA A 37 -19.52 -15.60 11.14
C ALA A 37 -19.58 -17.12 11.26
N ALA A 38 -18.87 -17.83 10.37
CA ALA A 38 -18.66 -19.27 10.44
C ALA A 38 -17.24 -19.63 9.97
N TYR A 39 -16.63 -20.61 10.60
CA TYR A 39 -15.32 -21.18 10.25
C TYR A 39 -15.47 -22.68 9.97
N PRO A 40 -15.87 -23.07 8.75
CA PRO A 40 -16.17 -24.47 8.42
C PRO A 40 -14.94 -25.31 8.09
N ASN A 41 -13.85 -24.69 7.63
CA ASN A 41 -12.69 -25.43 7.10
C ASN A 41 -11.40 -25.12 7.88
N PRO A 42 -11.23 -25.66 9.11
CA PRO A 42 -9.98 -25.56 9.86
C PRO A 42 -8.79 -26.27 9.22
N VAL A 43 -7.58 -25.78 9.50
CA VAL A 43 -6.33 -26.45 9.05
C VAL A 43 -6.05 -27.75 9.81
N ALA A 44 -6.79 -28.02 10.88
CA ALA A 44 -6.57 -29.20 11.71
C ALA A 44 -7.24 -30.43 11.07
N ASP A 45 -6.59 -31.61 11.19
CA ASP A 45 -7.12 -32.86 10.66
C ASP A 45 -8.57 -33.11 11.12
N GLY A 46 -9.41 -33.49 10.15
CA GLY A 46 -10.84 -33.73 10.37
C GLY A 46 -11.61 -32.48 10.77
N ASP A 47 -11.17 -31.31 10.33
CA ASP A 47 -11.83 -30.01 10.53
C ASP A 47 -12.05 -29.67 12.02
N ARG A 48 -11.21 -30.20 12.91
CA ARG A 48 -11.35 -29.92 14.35
C ARG A 48 -11.15 -28.43 14.66
N GLY A 49 -12.11 -27.85 15.39
CA GLY A 49 -12.09 -26.43 15.74
C GLY A 49 -13.00 -25.58 14.84
N GLU A 50 -13.93 -26.19 14.13
CA GLU A 50 -15.05 -25.50 13.50
C GLU A 50 -15.80 -24.65 14.52
N PHE A 51 -16.29 -23.49 14.06
CA PHE A 51 -17.12 -22.67 14.91
C PHE A 51 -18.09 -21.78 14.15
N VAL A 52 -19.19 -21.43 14.82
CA VAL A 52 -20.14 -20.40 14.38
C VAL A 52 -20.14 -19.27 15.39
N VAL A 53 -20.08 -18.03 14.91
CA VAL A 53 -20.19 -16.83 15.73
C VAL A 53 -21.60 -16.27 15.61
N ILE A 54 -22.28 -16.16 16.74
CA ILE A 54 -23.57 -15.49 16.85
C ILE A 54 -23.41 -14.16 17.60
N GLU A 55 -24.28 -13.21 17.29
CA GLU A 55 -24.43 -11.97 18.06
C GLU A 55 -25.83 -11.92 18.67
N VAL A 56 -25.90 -11.67 19.97
CA VAL A 56 -27.16 -11.61 20.72
C VAL A 56 -27.23 -10.34 21.57
N SER A 57 -28.46 -9.86 21.80
CA SER A 57 -28.71 -8.76 22.72
C SER A 57 -28.24 -9.11 24.15
N PRO A 58 -27.91 -8.10 24.97
CA PRO A 58 -27.67 -8.32 26.40
C PRO A 58 -28.77 -9.16 27.06
N ASP A 59 -28.38 -9.95 28.04
CA ASP A 59 -29.29 -10.80 28.83
C ASP A 59 -30.10 -11.83 28.02
N THR A 60 -29.58 -12.28 26.88
CA THR A 60 -30.22 -13.33 26.08
C THR A 60 -29.95 -14.71 26.70
N THR A 61 -31.01 -15.45 27.03
CA THR A 61 -30.93 -16.87 27.42
C THR A 61 -30.72 -17.76 26.19
N LEU A 62 -29.47 -18.22 25.98
CA LEU A 62 -29.10 -19.07 24.84
C LEU A 62 -29.83 -20.40 24.81
N GLY A 63 -30.17 -20.96 25.98
CA GLY A 63 -30.92 -22.23 26.08
C GLY A 63 -32.30 -22.21 25.42
N ARG A 64 -32.76 -21.09 24.85
CA ARG A 64 -33.98 -20.98 24.04
C ARG A 64 -33.72 -21.00 22.54
N LEU A 65 -32.45 -21.12 22.15
CA LEU A 65 -32.00 -21.10 20.76
C LEU A 65 -31.46 -22.46 20.35
N THR A 66 -31.64 -22.79 19.08
CA THR A 66 -31.13 -24.00 18.43
C THR A 66 -30.36 -23.58 17.20
N LEU A 67 -29.11 -24.05 17.06
CA LEU A 67 -28.32 -23.94 15.84
C LEU A 67 -28.59 -25.17 14.98
N ALA A 68 -28.72 -24.98 13.68
CA ALA A 68 -28.90 -26.06 12.71
C ALA A 68 -28.18 -25.74 11.40
N ASP A 69 -27.82 -26.77 10.64
CA ASP A 69 -27.12 -26.68 9.35
C ASP A 69 -27.94 -27.25 8.16
N GLY A 70 -29.06 -27.92 8.48
CA GLY A 70 -29.95 -28.58 7.53
C GLY A 70 -30.06 -30.09 7.77
N GLU A 71 -29.03 -30.70 8.36
CA GLU A 71 -28.94 -32.12 8.68
C GLU A 71 -29.01 -32.34 10.19
N ASP A 72 -28.16 -31.62 10.93
CA ASP A 72 -28.02 -31.68 12.37
C ASP A 72 -28.59 -30.43 13.07
N ARG A 73 -29.00 -30.61 14.32
CA ARG A 73 -29.59 -29.55 15.15
C ARG A 73 -29.15 -29.68 16.59
N VAL A 74 -28.67 -28.59 17.17
CA VAL A 74 -28.20 -28.56 18.56
C VAL A 74 -28.81 -27.41 19.35
N ARG A 75 -29.32 -27.71 20.55
CA ARG A 75 -29.80 -26.70 21.48
C ARG A 75 -28.61 -26.04 22.17
N LEU A 76 -28.56 -24.71 22.17
CA LEU A 76 -27.42 -24.00 22.76
C LEU A 76 -27.41 -24.14 24.30
N PRO A 77 -26.24 -24.00 24.95
CA PRO A 77 -26.11 -24.13 26.40
C PRO A 77 -27.03 -23.17 27.15
N ASN A 78 -27.62 -23.61 28.26
CA ASN A 78 -28.51 -22.78 29.08
C ASN A 78 -27.72 -21.73 29.89
N ARG A 79 -27.30 -20.66 29.21
CA ARG A 79 -26.56 -19.52 29.77
C ARG A 79 -27.22 -18.22 29.33
N THR A 80 -27.17 -17.22 30.19
CA THR A 80 -27.56 -15.85 29.86
C THR A 80 -26.31 -15.05 29.50
N VAL A 81 -26.26 -14.51 28.29
CA VAL A 81 -25.09 -13.81 27.74
C VAL A 81 -25.51 -12.62 26.87
N GLY A 82 -24.54 -11.82 26.46
CA GLY A 82 -24.72 -10.73 25.51
C GLY A 82 -23.50 -10.56 24.61
N GLY A 83 -23.67 -9.95 23.44
CA GLY A 83 -22.59 -9.68 22.49
C GLY A 83 -22.28 -10.88 21.58
N ARG A 84 -21.02 -10.99 21.15
CA ARG A 84 -20.55 -12.05 20.27
C ARG A 84 -20.20 -13.31 21.04
N ILE A 85 -20.74 -14.44 20.59
CA ILE A 85 -20.56 -15.76 21.17
C ILE A 85 -20.03 -16.69 20.09
N VAL A 86 -18.92 -17.35 20.36
CA VAL A 86 -18.31 -18.36 19.49
C VAL A 86 -18.77 -19.73 19.97
N LEU A 87 -19.46 -20.47 19.12
CA LEU A 87 -20.03 -21.79 19.40
C LEU A 87 -19.17 -22.84 18.68
N THR A 88 -18.70 -23.85 19.40
CA THR A 88 -17.81 -24.90 18.90
C THR A 88 -17.85 -26.11 19.83
N ASP A 89 -17.49 -27.31 19.36
CA ASP A 89 -17.23 -28.47 20.21
C ASP A 89 -15.79 -28.55 20.72
N ALA A 90 -14.86 -27.79 20.13
CA ALA A 90 -13.43 -27.81 20.40
C ALA A 90 -12.92 -26.41 20.80
N PRO A 91 -13.33 -25.87 21.97
CA PRO A 91 -12.98 -24.52 22.41
C PRO A 91 -11.47 -24.27 22.51
N GLU A 92 -10.67 -25.31 22.78
CA GLU A 92 -9.21 -25.25 22.83
C GLU A 92 -8.54 -25.04 21.46
N ARG A 93 -9.30 -25.20 20.37
CA ARG A 93 -8.82 -25.01 18.99
C ARG A 93 -9.19 -23.64 18.41
N VAL A 94 -10.09 -22.91 19.06
CA VAL A 94 -10.45 -21.54 18.65
C VAL A 94 -9.26 -20.62 18.90
N PRO A 95 -8.80 -19.84 17.91
CA PRO A 95 -7.71 -18.89 18.11
C PRO A 95 -8.04 -17.88 19.22
N ASN A 96 -7.04 -17.59 20.06
CA ASN A 96 -7.19 -16.68 21.20
C ASN A 96 -7.61 -15.26 20.82
N ASP A 97 -7.35 -14.84 19.58
CA ASP A 97 -7.71 -13.54 19.02
C ASP A 97 -9.12 -13.53 18.37
N THR A 98 -9.86 -14.64 18.41
CA THR A 98 -11.23 -14.70 17.92
C THR A 98 -12.14 -13.82 18.78
N GLU A 99 -12.77 -12.82 18.17
CA GLU A 99 -13.60 -11.86 18.87
C GLU A 99 -14.92 -12.48 19.36
N GLY A 100 -15.03 -12.72 20.67
CA GLY A 100 -16.26 -13.16 21.32
C GLY A 100 -16.00 -14.09 22.50
N ARG A 101 -17.06 -14.40 23.25
CA ARG A 101 -16.98 -15.44 24.30
C ARG A 101 -17.10 -16.82 23.66
N VAL A 102 -16.08 -17.65 23.84
CA VAL A 102 -16.11 -19.06 23.39
C VAL A 102 -16.96 -19.90 24.35
N LEU A 103 -17.90 -20.67 23.80
CA LEU A 103 -18.73 -21.62 24.52
C LEU A 103 -18.68 -22.98 23.83
N ALA A 104 -18.38 -24.01 24.63
CA ALA A 104 -18.48 -25.40 24.20
C ALA A 104 -19.95 -25.78 23.97
N VAL A 105 -20.23 -26.42 22.83
CA VAL A 105 -21.53 -26.93 22.44
C VAL A 105 -21.38 -28.42 22.15
N GLU A 106 -21.90 -29.25 23.04
CA GLU A 106 -21.92 -30.70 22.84
C GLU A 106 -22.85 -31.06 21.69
N GLY A 107 -22.37 -31.84 20.72
CA GLY A 107 -23.11 -32.15 19.49
C GLY A 107 -23.18 -30.96 18.54
N PHE A 108 -22.16 -30.09 18.52
CA PHE A 108 -22.02 -29.06 17.49
C PHE A 108 -22.07 -29.70 16.09
N PRO A 109 -22.79 -29.12 15.12
CA PRO A 109 -22.88 -29.69 13.77
C PRO A 109 -21.52 -29.64 13.04
N SER A 110 -21.17 -30.70 12.33
CA SER A 110 -19.99 -30.74 11.46
C SER A 110 -20.27 -29.92 10.21
N LEU A 111 -19.53 -28.85 9.96
CA LEU A 111 -19.88 -27.88 8.95
C LEU A 111 -19.40 -28.34 7.55
N ALA A 112 -20.27 -28.24 6.55
CA ALA A 112 -19.91 -28.72 5.21
C ALA A 112 -18.93 -27.77 4.49
N ASN A 113 -17.74 -28.26 4.13
CA ASN A 113 -16.76 -27.51 3.33
C ASN A 113 -17.28 -27.11 1.94
N ALA A 114 -18.20 -27.87 1.35
CA ALA A 114 -18.78 -27.55 0.05
C ALA A 114 -19.77 -26.37 0.10
N GLY A 115 -20.31 -26.05 1.28
CA GLY A 115 -21.34 -25.04 1.47
C GLY A 115 -22.51 -25.55 2.29
N GLU A 116 -23.15 -24.64 3.02
CA GLU A 116 -24.19 -24.97 3.98
C GLU A 116 -25.17 -23.83 4.24
N THR A 117 -26.35 -24.16 4.78
CA THR A 117 -27.34 -23.17 5.26
C THR A 117 -27.50 -23.27 6.77
N LEU A 118 -26.89 -22.32 7.48
CA LEU A 118 -26.99 -22.26 8.93
C LEU A 118 -28.24 -21.49 9.35
N THR A 119 -29.02 -22.07 10.28
CA THR A 119 -30.15 -21.40 10.90
C THR A 119 -29.98 -21.30 12.41
N LEU A 120 -30.52 -20.21 12.96
CA LEU A 120 -30.70 -20.04 14.39
C LEU A 120 -32.20 -19.94 14.65
N ASP A 121 -32.72 -20.87 15.42
CA ASP A 121 -34.15 -21.03 15.67
C ASP A 121 -34.49 -20.75 17.13
N ARG A 122 -35.68 -20.20 17.38
CA ARG A 122 -36.28 -20.04 18.71
C ARG A 122 -37.63 -20.76 18.74
N GLY A 123 -37.66 -21.95 19.33
CA GLY A 123 -38.80 -22.85 19.20
C GLY A 123 -38.98 -23.23 17.72
N ASN A 124 -40.19 -23.06 17.19
CA ASN A 124 -40.50 -23.39 15.78
C ASN A 124 -40.26 -22.22 14.80
N ARG A 125 -39.65 -21.12 15.25
CA ARG A 125 -39.41 -19.92 14.44
C ARG A 125 -37.94 -19.70 14.18
N THR A 126 -37.55 -19.66 12.92
CA THR A 126 -36.20 -19.22 12.50
C THR A 126 -36.04 -17.72 12.72
N VAL A 127 -35.00 -17.34 13.46
CA VAL A 127 -34.67 -15.94 13.78
C VAL A 127 -33.45 -15.43 13.02
N ALA A 128 -32.59 -16.32 12.52
CA ALA A 128 -31.53 -15.98 11.58
C ALA A 128 -31.26 -17.12 10.61
N THR A 129 -30.89 -16.77 9.38
CA THR A 129 -30.46 -17.72 8.35
C THR A 129 -29.29 -17.11 7.59
N VAL A 130 -28.23 -17.88 7.40
CA VAL A 130 -27.10 -17.53 6.53
C VAL A 130 -26.73 -18.72 5.67
N ARG A 131 -26.12 -18.43 4.51
CA ARG A 131 -25.60 -19.46 3.61
C ARG A 131 -24.18 -19.10 3.19
N TYR A 132 -23.38 -20.13 3.01
CA TYR A 132 -22.08 -20.04 2.34
C TYR A 132 -21.92 -21.19 1.35
N GLU A 133 -20.97 -21.01 0.43
CA GLU A 133 -20.60 -21.98 -0.59
C GLU A 133 -19.08 -22.03 -0.66
N GLY A 134 -18.53 -23.23 -0.81
CA GLY A 134 -17.10 -23.50 -0.93
C GLY A 134 -16.27 -22.80 0.15
N ALA A 135 -16.12 -23.42 1.32
CA ALA A 135 -15.32 -22.92 2.41
C ALA A 135 -13.82 -23.08 2.10
N PRO A 136 -13.08 -21.98 1.85
CA PRO A 136 -11.64 -22.06 1.72
C PRO A 136 -11.04 -22.45 3.06
N GLU A 137 -10.04 -23.32 3.02
CA GLU A 137 -9.31 -23.73 4.21
C GLU A 137 -8.71 -22.50 4.89
N ALA A 138 -8.80 -22.47 6.21
CA ALA A 138 -8.19 -21.42 7.01
C ALA A 138 -8.84 -20.03 6.89
N GLU A 139 -10.03 -19.92 6.29
CA GLU A 139 -10.79 -18.68 6.15
C GLU A 139 -12.11 -18.66 6.94
N LEU A 140 -12.40 -17.50 7.55
CA LEU A 140 -13.63 -17.19 8.25
C LEU A 140 -14.62 -16.49 7.32
N ARG A 141 -15.83 -17.05 7.17
CA ARG A 141 -16.95 -16.40 6.50
C ARG A 141 -17.56 -15.35 7.42
N ARG A 142 -17.70 -14.09 7.00
CA ARG A 142 -18.36 -13.02 7.80
C ARG A 142 -19.61 -12.44 7.15
N TRP A 143 -20.67 -12.18 7.92
CA TRP A 143 -21.91 -11.56 7.43
C TRP A 143 -22.22 -10.20 8.10
N PRO A 144 -22.55 -9.15 7.33
CA PRO A 144 -22.38 -9.05 5.87
C PRO A 144 -20.88 -9.04 5.51
N GLY A 145 -20.51 -9.61 4.37
CA GLY A 145 -19.11 -9.74 3.96
C GLY A 145 -18.85 -10.98 3.13
N GLY A 146 -17.57 -11.34 3.00
CA GLY A 146 -17.08 -12.52 2.29
C GLY A 146 -16.22 -13.42 3.18
N TRP A 147 -15.43 -14.27 2.54
CA TRP A 147 -14.35 -15.01 3.18
C TRP A 147 -13.18 -14.08 3.49
N ARG A 148 -12.51 -14.34 4.61
CA ARG A 148 -11.29 -13.67 5.04
C ARG A 148 -10.40 -14.67 5.77
N PRO A 149 -9.07 -14.60 5.64
CA PRO A 149 -8.19 -15.43 6.43
C PRO A 149 -8.44 -15.28 7.94
N LEU A 150 -8.46 -16.41 8.65
CA LEU A 150 -8.61 -16.41 10.10
C LEU A 150 -7.41 -15.70 10.74
N GLY A 151 -7.69 -14.76 11.66
CA GLY A 151 -6.67 -13.89 12.26
C GLY A 151 -6.22 -12.72 11.37
N ALA A 152 -6.87 -12.48 10.22
CA ALA A 152 -6.68 -11.26 9.45
C ALA A 152 -7.13 -10.03 10.27
N THR A 153 -6.41 -8.92 10.14
CA THR A 153 -6.68 -7.70 10.91
C THR A 153 -7.80 -6.88 10.29
N GLU A 154 -8.44 -6.04 11.12
CA GLU A 154 -9.42 -5.03 10.69
C GLU A 154 -9.14 -3.70 11.40
N PHE A 155 -7.89 -3.22 11.33
CA PHE A 155 -7.52 -1.98 11.98
C PHE A 155 -8.31 -0.80 11.40
N PRO A 156 -8.84 0.09 12.27
CA PRO A 156 -9.33 1.38 11.80
C PRO A 156 -8.15 2.20 11.24
N VAL A 157 -8.47 3.29 10.54
CA VAL A 157 -7.46 4.32 10.30
C VAL A 157 -6.95 4.80 11.65
N ARG A 158 -5.65 4.69 11.87
CA ARG A 158 -5.01 5.16 13.10
C ARG A 158 -4.30 6.46 12.83
N HIS A 159 -4.21 7.29 13.86
CA HIS A 159 -3.71 8.65 13.72
C HIS A 159 -2.47 8.86 14.58
N GLY A 160 -1.58 9.68 14.06
CA GLY A 160 -0.43 10.24 14.75
C GLY A 160 -0.55 11.76 14.80
N ASP A 161 0.04 12.37 15.82
CA ASP A 161 -0.08 13.82 16.04
C ASP A 161 0.74 14.63 15.03
N GLY A 162 1.69 13.96 14.34
CA GLY A 162 2.64 14.62 13.45
C GLY A 162 3.85 15.17 14.21
N GLY A 163 4.43 16.23 13.70
CA GLY A 163 5.65 16.88 14.18
C GLY A 163 6.77 16.86 13.15
N SER A 164 8.00 17.03 13.65
CA SER A 164 9.19 17.11 12.80
C SER A 164 9.51 15.77 12.16
N ALA A 165 9.60 15.77 10.83
CA ALA A 165 9.93 14.63 10.02
C ALA A 165 11.16 14.90 9.15
N THR A 166 11.79 13.82 8.68
CA THR A 166 12.76 13.84 7.59
C THR A 166 12.11 13.18 6.38
N ALA A 167 11.76 13.98 5.37
CA ALA A 167 11.36 13.49 4.06
C ALA A 167 12.62 13.24 3.22
N PHE A 168 12.67 12.13 2.52
CA PHE A 168 13.84 11.76 1.73
C PHE A 168 13.45 10.94 0.50
N VAL A 169 14.35 10.91 -0.47
CA VAL A 169 14.22 10.07 -1.65
C VAL A 169 15.45 9.21 -1.85
N LEU A 170 15.22 8.06 -2.43
CA LEU A 170 16.24 7.12 -2.82
C LEU A 170 16.40 7.20 -4.33
N PRO A 171 17.63 7.08 -4.84
CA PRO A 171 18.82 6.68 -4.08
C PRO A 171 19.64 7.82 -3.47
N ASP A 172 19.10 9.04 -3.42
CA ASP A 172 19.83 10.25 -3.02
C ASP A 172 20.24 10.26 -1.54
N ALA A 173 19.44 9.68 -0.64
CA ALA A 173 19.67 9.68 0.81
C ALA A 173 19.61 8.26 1.44
N PRO A 174 20.49 7.32 1.04
CA PRO A 174 20.51 5.95 1.57
C PRO A 174 20.95 5.86 3.03
N GLU A 175 21.61 6.90 3.55
CA GLU A 175 22.03 7.00 4.94
C GLU A 175 20.86 7.12 5.91
N VAL A 176 19.75 7.78 5.53
CA VAL A 176 18.63 8.05 6.43
C VAL A 176 18.06 6.77 7.04
N PRO A 177 17.72 5.71 6.27
CA PRO A 177 17.31 4.43 6.83
C PRO A 177 18.35 3.80 7.77
N VAL A 178 19.62 3.79 7.37
CA VAL A 178 20.70 3.13 8.12
C VAL A 178 20.98 3.84 9.45
N GLU A 179 21.03 5.17 9.44
CA GLU A 179 21.20 6.01 10.64
C GLU A 179 20.03 5.86 11.61
N THR A 180 18.81 5.76 11.08
CA THR A 180 17.62 5.51 11.90
C THR A 180 17.73 4.19 12.66
N LEU A 181 18.20 3.12 12.01
CA LEU A 181 18.39 1.83 12.68
C LEU A 181 19.55 1.87 13.68
N ARG A 182 20.60 2.66 13.39
CA ARG A 182 21.75 2.83 14.29
C ARG A 182 21.39 3.59 15.56
N SER A 183 20.44 4.53 15.49
CA SER A 183 20.02 5.34 16.64
C SER A 183 19.16 4.59 17.66
N ALA A 184 18.87 3.31 17.46
CA ALA A 184 18.05 2.52 18.36
C ALA A 184 18.70 2.36 19.74
N GLU A 185 17.90 2.61 20.78
CA GLU A 185 18.29 2.45 22.18
C GLU A 185 17.54 1.30 22.87
N GLU A 186 16.26 1.07 22.55
CA GLU A 186 15.43 0.05 23.20
C GLU A 186 15.04 -1.08 22.24
N ARG A 187 14.49 -0.74 21.06
CA ARG A 187 13.99 -1.72 20.10
C ARG A 187 14.06 -1.29 18.64
N VAL A 188 14.15 -2.29 17.77
CA VAL A 188 13.95 -2.18 16.32
C VAL A 188 12.98 -3.27 15.87
N LEU A 189 11.84 -2.86 15.32
CA LEU A 189 10.88 -3.73 14.65
C LEU A 189 10.93 -3.42 13.15
N LEU A 190 11.54 -4.30 12.35
CA LEU A 190 11.71 -4.07 10.91
C LEU A 190 10.85 -5.05 10.09
N ALA A 191 9.95 -4.49 9.30
CA ALA A 191 9.10 -5.19 8.35
C ALA A 191 9.59 -4.96 6.92
N GLY A 192 9.75 -6.04 6.15
CA GLY A 192 10.25 -5.97 4.79
C GLY A 192 9.64 -6.98 3.84
N TYR A 193 9.57 -6.67 2.55
CA TYR A 193 9.26 -7.68 1.54
C TYR A 193 10.48 -8.53 1.20
N THR A 194 11.56 -7.88 0.78
CA THR A 194 12.87 -8.52 0.56
C THR A 194 13.92 -7.83 1.42
N PHE A 195 14.84 -8.62 1.97
CA PHE A 195 15.90 -8.15 2.87
C PHE A 195 17.24 -8.73 2.42
N THR A 196 18.05 -7.94 1.70
CA THR A 196 19.34 -8.36 1.16
C THR A 196 20.45 -7.33 1.37
N ASP A 197 20.13 -6.18 1.99
CA ASP A 197 21.08 -5.12 2.22
C ASP A 197 22.01 -5.41 3.42
N ARG A 198 23.30 -5.51 3.14
CA ARG A 198 24.33 -5.78 4.15
C ARG A 198 24.60 -4.62 5.09
N GLN A 199 24.40 -3.38 4.66
CA GLN A 199 24.57 -2.21 5.54
C GLN A 199 23.46 -2.18 6.59
N VAL A 200 22.23 -2.45 6.15
CA VAL A 200 21.07 -2.63 7.04
C VAL A 200 21.30 -3.81 7.97
N GLY A 201 21.68 -4.99 7.45
CA GLY A 201 21.99 -6.17 8.26
C GLY A 201 23.05 -5.91 9.34
N ARG A 202 24.15 -5.21 8.99
CA ARG A 202 25.18 -4.81 9.96
C ARG A 202 24.65 -3.85 11.02
N ALA A 203 23.79 -2.89 10.66
CA ALA A 203 23.19 -1.96 11.62
C ALA A 203 22.33 -2.69 12.65
N LEU A 204 21.52 -3.67 12.21
CA LEU A 204 20.69 -4.50 13.07
C LEU A 204 21.53 -5.40 13.99
N VAL A 205 22.55 -6.07 13.46
CA VAL A 205 23.48 -6.87 14.28
C VAL A 205 24.19 -6.00 15.32
N ALA A 206 24.61 -4.79 14.93
CA ALA A 206 25.24 -3.87 15.86
C ALA A 206 24.26 -3.40 16.95
N ALA A 207 22.99 -3.18 16.63
CA ALA A 207 21.96 -2.87 17.63
C ALA A 207 21.74 -4.03 18.61
N ALA A 208 21.56 -5.26 18.10
CA ALA A 208 21.40 -6.45 18.93
C ALA A 208 22.59 -6.67 19.88
N ARG A 209 23.83 -6.45 19.40
CA ARG A 209 25.04 -6.52 20.24
C ARG A 209 25.11 -5.45 21.33
N ARG A 210 24.40 -4.33 21.18
CA ARG A 210 24.25 -3.31 22.23
C ARG A 210 23.16 -3.66 23.25
N GLY A 211 22.41 -4.74 23.06
CA GLY A 211 21.29 -5.13 23.91
C GLY A 211 19.92 -4.58 23.48
N VAL A 212 19.82 -3.96 22.30
CA VAL A 212 18.55 -3.50 21.71
C VAL A 212 17.72 -4.72 21.30
N GLU A 213 16.42 -4.74 21.58
CA GLU A 213 15.50 -5.77 21.07
C GLU A 213 15.35 -5.61 19.57
N VAL A 214 15.83 -6.57 18.77
CA VAL A 214 15.71 -6.51 17.31
C VAL A 214 14.83 -7.65 16.82
N ARG A 215 13.75 -7.29 16.13
CA ARG A 215 12.85 -8.22 15.44
C ARG A 215 12.74 -7.88 13.97
N VAL A 216 12.85 -8.89 13.12
CA VAL A 216 12.77 -8.76 11.67
C VAL A 216 11.67 -9.66 11.14
N LEU A 217 10.73 -9.09 10.38
CA LEU A 217 9.64 -9.80 9.72
C LEU A 217 9.74 -9.60 8.22
N VAL A 218 9.82 -10.71 7.47
CA VAL A 218 9.96 -10.68 6.01
C VAL A 218 9.00 -11.60 5.28
N ASP A 219 8.82 -11.40 3.98
CA ASP A 219 8.04 -12.29 3.11
C ASP A 219 8.77 -13.61 2.83
N GLY A 220 8.01 -14.71 2.79
CA GLY A 220 8.51 -16.06 2.58
C GLY A 220 8.46 -16.59 1.16
N ALA A 221 7.85 -15.87 0.23
CA ALA A 221 7.72 -16.27 -1.15
C ALA A 221 7.69 -15.05 -2.09
N PRO A 222 8.68 -14.13 -2.03
CA PRO A 222 8.65 -12.96 -2.88
C PRO A 222 8.67 -13.37 -4.36
N VAL A 223 8.11 -12.52 -5.22
CA VAL A 223 8.05 -12.77 -6.67
C VAL A 223 9.46 -13.03 -7.20
N GLY A 224 9.62 -14.16 -7.89
CA GLY A 224 10.93 -14.65 -8.33
C GLY A 224 11.63 -15.59 -7.34
N GLY A 225 10.99 -15.92 -6.22
CA GLY A 225 11.50 -16.85 -5.20
C GLY A 225 12.40 -16.18 -4.17
N LEU A 226 12.72 -16.92 -3.10
CA LEU A 226 13.58 -16.43 -2.01
C LEU A 226 15.04 -16.32 -2.48
N PRO A 227 15.65 -15.12 -2.47
CA PRO A 227 17.03 -14.93 -2.89
C PRO A 227 18.05 -15.63 -1.97
N ARG A 228 19.13 -16.16 -2.54
CA ARG A 228 20.28 -16.67 -1.78
C ARG A 228 20.93 -15.58 -0.93
N SER A 229 20.96 -14.33 -1.42
CA SER A 229 21.46 -13.20 -0.63
C SER A 229 20.59 -12.93 0.60
N MET A 230 19.27 -13.04 0.47
CA MET A 230 18.33 -12.88 1.57
C MET A 230 18.55 -13.96 2.62
N ALA A 231 18.59 -15.23 2.21
CA ALA A 231 18.84 -16.34 3.12
C ALA A 231 20.12 -16.16 3.95
N ARG A 232 21.22 -15.74 3.29
CA ARG A 232 22.48 -15.46 4.00
C ARG A 232 22.38 -14.31 4.99
N GLU A 233 21.58 -13.28 4.70
CA GLU A 233 21.46 -12.15 5.61
C GLU A 233 20.54 -12.46 6.79
N LEU A 234 19.48 -13.22 6.57
CA LEU A 234 18.64 -13.74 7.64
C LEU A 234 19.39 -14.73 8.53
N ASP A 235 20.26 -15.58 7.95
CA ASP A 235 21.17 -16.46 8.72
C ASP A 235 22.07 -15.61 9.63
N ARG A 236 22.73 -14.56 9.11
CA ARG A 236 23.58 -13.66 9.92
C ARG A 236 22.84 -12.96 11.06
N LEU A 237 21.59 -12.55 10.81
CA LEU A 237 20.77 -11.92 11.85
C LEU A 237 20.43 -12.93 12.95
N ALA A 238 19.94 -14.11 12.56
CA ALA A 238 19.60 -15.17 13.50
C ALA A 238 20.82 -15.62 14.33
N ASP A 239 21.99 -15.79 13.69
CA ASP A 239 23.25 -16.15 14.35
C ASP A 239 23.72 -15.06 15.35
N ALA A 240 23.29 -13.82 15.15
CA ALA A 240 23.57 -12.70 16.05
C ALA A 240 22.52 -12.49 17.15
N GLY A 241 21.54 -13.39 17.28
CA GLY A 241 20.48 -13.32 18.29
C GLY A 241 19.31 -12.40 17.93
N VAL A 242 19.20 -11.95 16.67
CA VAL A 242 18.03 -11.21 16.19
C VAL A 242 16.87 -12.19 15.98
N GLU A 243 15.68 -11.85 16.46
CA GLU A 243 14.50 -12.66 16.19
C GLU A 243 14.02 -12.42 14.75
N VAL A 244 14.16 -13.44 13.89
CA VAL A 244 13.75 -13.36 12.49
C VAL A 244 12.55 -14.29 12.24
N ARG A 245 11.46 -13.72 11.72
CA ARG A 245 10.28 -14.46 11.26
C ARG A 245 9.98 -14.19 9.79
N VAL A 246 9.34 -15.17 9.16
CA VAL A 246 8.97 -15.16 7.76
C VAL A 246 7.47 -15.42 7.63
N VAL A 247 6.76 -14.49 7.00
CA VAL A 247 5.33 -14.60 6.70
C VAL A 247 5.15 -15.38 5.41
N GLY A 248 4.33 -16.42 5.44
CA GLY A 248 3.92 -17.14 4.23
C GLY A 248 3.54 -18.59 4.49
N GLY A 249 3.42 -19.35 3.41
CA GLY A 249 2.94 -20.74 3.43
C GLY A 249 1.52 -20.86 2.88
N PRO A 250 1.00 -22.10 2.74
CA PRO A 250 -0.26 -22.38 2.05
C PRO A 250 -1.50 -21.76 2.71
N HIS A 251 -1.43 -21.40 3.99
CA HIS A 251 -2.54 -20.82 4.76
C HIS A 251 -2.20 -19.43 5.32
N ALA A 252 -1.35 -18.70 4.60
CA ALA A 252 -0.95 -17.33 4.98
C ALA A 252 -2.16 -16.40 4.96
N ARG A 253 -2.18 -15.39 5.84
CA ARG A 253 -3.26 -14.41 5.89
C ARG A 253 -3.18 -13.38 4.77
N TYR A 254 -2.01 -13.27 4.14
CA TYR A 254 -1.73 -12.33 3.07
C TYR A 254 -0.93 -13.05 2.01
N ASP A 255 -1.23 -12.79 0.73
CA ASP A 255 -0.50 -13.35 -0.40
C ASP A 255 0.97 -12.90 -0.37
N PHE A 256 1.18 -11.63 0.01
CA PHE A 256 2.50 -11.09 0.28
C PHE A 256 2.53 -10.19 1.51
N HIS A 257 3.56 -10.36 2.34
CA HIS A 257 3.98 -9.37 3.34
C HIS A 257 4.84 -8.30 2.67
N HIS A 258 4.17 -7.35 2.02
CA HIS A 258 4.82 -6.36 1.15
C HIS A 258 5.10 -5.01 1.86
N ALA A 259 4.88 -4.91 3.17
CA ALA A 259 5.21 -3.72 3.93
C ALA A 259 6.74 -3.45 4.00
N LYS A 260 7.15 -2.17 3.95
CA LYS A 260 8.53 -1.73 4.17
C LYS A 260 8.58 -0.59 5.17
N TYR A 261 8.77 -0.93 6.43
CA TYR A 261 8.87 0.04 7.51
C TYR A 261 9.73 -0.48 8.64
N ALA A 262 10.20 0.43 9.49
CA ALA A 262 10.78 0.10 10.77
C ALA A 262 10.17 0.98 11.86
N VAL A 263 10.02 0.42 13.05
CA VAL A 263 9.77 1.16 14.29
C VAL A 263 11.05 1.08 15.12
N VAL A 264 11.68 2.23 15.32
CA VAL A 264 12.89 2.37 16.14
C VAL A 264 12.53 3.21 17.36
N ASP A 265 12.36 2.55 18.50
CA ASP A 265 11.85 3.16 19.73
C ASP A 265 10.51 3.90 19.50
N GLY A 266 10.51 5.24 19.58
CA GLY A 266 9.38 6.13 19.27
C GLY A 266 9.40 6.73 17.85
N THR A 267 10.26 6.24 16.97
CA THR A 267 10.44 6.74 15.60
C THR A 267 9.89 5.74 14.58
N ALA A 268 9.07 6.24 13.66
CA ALA A 268 8.59 5.52 12.50
C ALA A 268 9.45 5.82 11.27
N LEU A 269 9.83 4.79 10.53
CA LEU A 269 10.47 4.89 9.23
C LEU A 269 9.62 4.12 8.22
N VAL A 270 9.07 4.79 7.21
CA VAL A 270 8.24 4.15 6.17
C VAL A 270 8.82 4.47 4.80
N MET A 271 8.90 3.46 3.94
CA MET A 271 9.58 3.53 2.65
C MET A 271 8.78 2.86 1.53
N THR A 272 9.00 3.29 0.29
CA THR A 272 8.45 2.62 -0.90
C THR A 272 9.33 1.46 -1.37
N GLU A 273 10.62 1.50 -1.02
CA GLU A 273 11.66 0.56 -1.43
C GLU A 273 11.81 -0.63 -0.48
N ASN A 274 12.34 -1.73 -1.04
CA ASN A 274 12.74 -2.90 -0.26
C ASN A 274 14.09 -2.66 0.44
N TRP A 275 14.36 -3.43 1.50
CA TRP A 275 15.63 -3.48 2.23
C TRP A 275 16.72 -4.24 1.46
N LYS A 276 16.99 -3.79 0.23
CA LYS A 276 18.00 -4.35 -0.66
C LYS A 276 18.90 -3.23 -1.16
N PRO A 277 20.13 -3.52 -1.64
CA PRO A 277 21.05 -2.48 -2.10
C PRO A 277 20.39 -1.48 -3.06
N ALA A 278 19.65 -1.95 -4.07
CA ALA A 278 18.92 -1.11 -5.03
C ALA A 278 17.90 -0.10 -4.43
N GLY A 279 17.57 -0.23 -3.14
CA GLY A 279 16.63 0.58 -2.38
C GLY A 279 17.19 1.17 -1.08
N THR A 280 18.33 0.72 -0.55
CA THR A 280 18.90 1.23 0.72
C THR A 280 20.42 1.46 0.71
N GLY A 281 21.13 1.15 -0.39
CA GLY A 281 22.60 1.28 -0.43
C GLY A 281 23.20 1.35 -1.83
N GLY A 282 22.39 1.49 -2.85
CA GLY A 282 22.75 1.19 -4.24
C GLY A 282 21.76 1.88 -5.17
N ASN A 283 22.34 2.71 -6.02
CA ASN A 283 21.61 3.69 -6.78
C ASN A 283 20.87 3.00 -7.94
N SER A 284 19.57 2.71 -7.79
CA SER A 284 18.82 2.06 -8.86
C SER A 284 17.37 2.52 -8.92
N SER A 285 16.68 2.53 -7.79
CA SER A 285 15.24 2.78 -7.78
C SER A 285 14.95 4.16 -7.22
N ARG A 286 14.18 4.97 -7.96
CA ARG A 286 13.58 6.18 -7.39
C ARG A 286 12.51 5.75 -6.41
N GLY A 287 12.78 5.95 -5.12
CA GLY A 287 11.87 5.65 -4.03
C GLY A 287 11.66 6.83 -3.12
N TRP A 288 10.58 6.82 -2.34
CA TRP A 288 10.28 7.84 -1.33
C TRP A 288 10.33 7.22 0.06
N GLY A 289 10.68 8.02 1.06
CA GLY A 289 10.67 7.58 2.44
C GLY A 289 10.54 8.73 3.43
N VAL A 290 9.97 8.43 4.58
CA VAL A 290 9.82 9.38 5.68
C VAL A 290 10.30 8.75 6.98
N ARG A 291 11.08 9.51 7.73
CA ARG A 291 11.39 9.25 9.14
C ARG A 291 10.65 10.27 9.99
N LEU A 292 9.85 9.81 10.94
CA LEU A 292 9.02 10.66 11.79
C LEU A 292 9.12 10.22 13.24
N ARG A 293 9.45 11.16 14.13
CA ARG A 293 9.38 10.92 15.58
C ARG A 293 7.99 11.30 16.08
N ASP A 294 7.09 10.33 16.06
CA ASP A 294 5.71 10.48 16.51
C ASP A 294 5.25 9.20 17.19
N ALA A 295 4.89 9.31 18.49
CA ALA A 295 4.54 8.16 19.31
C ALA A 295 3.25 7.47 18.83
N GLY A 296 2.28 8.23 18.30
CA GLY A 296 1.03 7.68 17.75
C GLY A 296 1.29 6.79 16.54
N THR A 297 2.06 7.30 15.57
CA THR A 297 2.48 6.57 14.36
C THR A 297 3.33 5.36 14.71
N ALA A 298 4.34 5.52 15.58
CA ALA A 298 5.19 4.42 16.01
C ALA A 298 4.40 3.31 16.70
N ARG A 299 3.44 3.65 17.57
CA ARG A 299 2.55 2.68 18.24
C ARG A 299 1.63 1.96 17.24
N ALA A 300 1.07 2.69 16.28
CA ALA A 300 0.22 2.10 15.25
C ALA A 300 0.99 1.09 14.38
N LEU A 301 2.20 1.45 13.92
CA LEU A 301 3.06 0.55 13.17
C LEU A 301 3.54 -0.64 14.01
N ALA A 302 3.90 -0.43 15.28
CA ALA A 302 4.28 -1.51 16.18
C ALA A 302 3.13 -2.51 16.42
N ALA A 303 1.89 -2.03 16.50
CA ALA A 303 0.72 -2.88 16.60
C ALA A 303 0.44 -3.67 15.31
N THR A 304 0.68 -3.09 14.13
CA THR A 304 0.67 -3.85 12.87
C THR A 304 1.77 -4.92 12.87
N PHE A 305 3.00 -4.53 13.21
CA PHE A 305 4.13 -5.45 13.29
C PHE A 305 3.82 -6.62 14.20
N ARG A 306 3.28 -6.37 15.40
CA ARG A 306 2.94 -7.41 16.36
C ARG A 306 1.89 -8.38 15.80
N ALA A 307 0.80 -7.86 15.22
CA ALA A 307 -0.25 -8.70 14.64
C ALA A 307 0.26 -9.58 13.48
N ASP A 308 1.21 -9.07 12.69
CA ASP A 308 1.83 -9.82 11.61
C ASP A 308 2.87 -10.82 12.16
N TYR A 309 3.70 -10.41 13.14
CA TYR A 309 4.76 -11.20 13.75
C TYR A 309 4.27 -12.38 14.59
N GLU A 310 3.18 -12.18 15.34
CA GLU A 310 2.56 -13.20 16.21
C GLU A 310 1.58 -14.11 15.45
N GLY A 311 1.29 -13.80 14.19
CA GLY A 311 0.41 -14.61 13.37
C GLY A 311 0.90 -16.03 13.15
N ARG A 312 -0.03 -16.97 12.97
CA ARG A 312 0.25 -18.38 12.68
C ARG A 312 1.12 -18.58 11.43
N ASP A 313 1.05 -17.63 10.51
CA ASP A 313 1.75 -17.60 9.23
C ASP A 313 3.16 -16.99 9.32
N ALA A 314 3.53 -16.40 10.46
CA ALA A 314 4.87 -15.88 10.72
C ALA A 314 5.75 -16.92 11.43
N ARG A 315 6.55 -17.65 10.65
CA ARG A 315 7.38 -18.76 11.14
C ARG A 315 8.81 -18.33 11.45
N PRO A 316 9.45 -18.81 12.53
CA PRO A 316 10.86 -18.55 12.80
C PRO A 316 11.76 -19.00 11.64
N TRP A 317 12.70 -18.12 11.25
CA TRP A 317 13.59 -18.36 10.11
C TRP A 317 14.37 -19.69 10.17
N PRO A 318 14.98 -20.12 11.30
CA PRO A 318 15.72 -21.38 11.36
C PRO A 318 14.86 -22.60 11.01
N GLY A 319 13.58 -22.60 11.40
CA GLY A 319 12.63 -23.64 11.04
C GLY A 319 12.14 -23.50 9.60
N PHE A 320 11.83 -22.28 9.17
CA PHE A 320 11.32 -22.01 7.83
C PHE A 320 12.31 -22.38 6.71
N ARG A 321 13.61 -22.12 6.90
CA ARG A 321 14.65 -22.35 5.88
C ARG A 321 14.97 -23.82 5.62
N ARG A 322 14.63 -24.72 6.55
CA ARG A 322 15.07 -26.13 6.51
C ARG A 322 14.55 -26.83 5.25
N GLY A 323 15.46 -27.37 4.45
CA GLY A 323 15.11 -28.13 3.24
C GLY A 323 14.63 -27.28 2.05
N ARG A 324 14.65 -25.94 2.16
CA ARG A 324 14.26 -25.05 1.05
C ARG A 324 15.43 -24.76 0.11
N ARG A 325 15.09 -24.49 -1.15
CA ARG A 325 16.01 -23.97 -2.17
C ARG A 325 15.93 -22.44 -2.23
N PHE A 326 17.01 -21.83 -2.67
CA PHE A 326 17.14 -20.38 -2.79
C PHE A 326 17.66 -20.00 -4.17
N GLU A 327 17.08 -18.94 -4.70
CA GLU A 327 17.31 -18.49 -6.07
C GLU A 327 18.55 -17.58 -6.18
N PRO A 328 19.30 -17.65 -7.28
CA PRO A 328 20.30 -16.62 -7.60
C PRO A 328 19.65 -15.25 -7.71
N ASP A 329 20.38 -14.20 -7.34
CA ASP A 329 19.88 -12.84 -7.40
C ASP A 329 20.96 -11.85 -7.86
N ASP A 330 20.51 -10.83 -8.60
CA ASP A 330 21.38 -9.81 -9.16
C ASP A 330 21.89 -8.85 -8.09
N ARG A 331 23.16 -8.47 -8.22
CA ARG A 331 23.76 -7.42 -7.41
C ARG A 331 23.57 -6.07 -8.10
N SER A 332 23.01 -5.11 -7.37
CA SER A 332 23.04 -3.71 -7.80
C SER A 332 24.38 -3.12 -7.40
N ASN A 333 25.25 -2.86 -8.38
CA ASN A 333 26.57 -2.26 -8.20
C ASN A 333 26.66 -0.83 -8.79
N GLY A 334 25.53 -0.22 -9.15
CA GLY A 334 25.50 1.10 -9.79
C GLY A 334 25.64 2.25 -8.79
N THR A 335 26.35 3.30 -9.20
CA THR A 335 26.43 4.60 -8.51
C THR A 335 25.81 5.68 -9.38
N TYR A 336 24.95 6.51 -8.81
CA TYR A 336 24.29 7.63 -9.49
C TYR A 336 24.44 8.87 -8.60
N SER A 337 24.50 10.06 -9.20
CA SER A 337 24.66 11.31 -8.45
C SER A 337 23.36 11.70 -7.74
N GLY A 338 23.43 11.96 -6.43
CA GLY A 338 22.31 12.55 -5.69
C GLY A 338 22.01 13.98 -6.15
N ARG A 339 20.73 14.32 -6.23
CA ARG A 339 20.20 15.65 -6.54
C ARG A 339 19.37 16.23 -5.39
N PHE A 340 18.88 15.38 -4.50
CA PHE A 340 17.98 15.76 -3.42
C PHE A 340 18.54 15.36 -2.07
N ASP A 341 18.95 16.36 -1.28
CA ASP A 341 19.24 16.14 0.13
C ASP A 341 17.96 15.77 0.90
N PRO A 342 18.05 15.04 2.02
CA PRO A 342 16.93 14.82 2.91
C PRO A 342 16.42 16.15 3.50
N GLY A 343 15.11 16.37 3.46
CA GLY A 343 14.46 17.58 3.95
C GLY A 343 13.90 17.41 5.36
N ARG A 344 14.26 18.29 6.28
CA ARG A 344 13.49 18.45 7.54
C ARG A 344 12.20 19.19 7.22
N VAL A 345 11.07 18.60 7.59
CA VAL A 345 9.73 19.11 7.26
C VAL A 345 8.80 18.95 8.47
N GLU A 346 7.85 19.86 8.60
CA GLU A 346 6.78 19.74 9.60
C GLU A 346 5.54 19.05 9.02
N VAL A 347 5.01 18.08 9.77
CA VAL A 347 3.78 17.34 9.44
C VAL A 347 2.74 17.63 10.51
N ARG A 348 1.54 18.09 10.14
CA ARG A 348 0.49 18.48 11.10
C ARG A 348 -0.33 17.32 11.64
N ASN A 349 -0.48 16.25 10.85
CA ASN A 349 -1.20 15.04 11.22
C ASN A 349 -0.77 13.90 10.30
N VAL A 350 -0.77 12.69 10.84
CA VAL A 350 -0.49 11.45 10.11
C VAL A 350 -1.66 10.49 10.20
N SER A 351 -2.10 9.95 9.07
CA SER A 351 -2.92 8.74 9.05
C SER A 351 -2.07 7.53 8.71
N VAL A 352 -2.08 6.53 9.59
CA VAL A 352 -1.44 5.23 9.37
C VAL A 352 -2.46 4.29 8.76
N LEU A 353 -2.19 3.89 7.53
CA LEU A 353 -3.08 3.10 6.70
C LEU A 353 -2.45 1.73 6.44
N VAL A 354 -3.28 0.69 6.51
CA VAL A 354 -2.84 -0.70 6.34
C VAL A 354 -3.74 -1.39 5.31
N ALA A 355 -3.16 -2.12 4.37
CA ALA A 355 -3.91 -3.05 3.51
C ALA A 355 -3.83 -4.47 4.08
N PRO A 356 -4.89 -5.28 3.93
CA PRO A 356 -6.13 -4.97 3.20
C PRO A 356 -7.19 -4.20 4.01
N ASP A 357 -6.90 -3.84 5.26
CA ASP A 357 -7.85 -3.28 6.23
C ASP A 357 -8.55 -2.00 5.73
N ASN A 358 -7.79 -0.95 5.43
CA ASN A 358 -8.32 0.38 5.14
C ASN A 358 -7.57 1.16 4.04
N ALA A 359 -6.31 0.84 3.74
CA ALA A 359 -5.45 1.69 2.91
C ALA A 359 -6.02 1.94 1.51
N GLY A 360 -6.48 0.90 0.82
CA GLY A 360 -7.05 1.08 -0.52
C GLY A 360 -8.26 2.01 -0.53
N ARG A 361 -9.16 1.91 0.46
CA ARG A 361 -10.33 2.79 0.60
C ARG A 361 -9.89 4.22 0.92
N ALA A 362 -9.02 4.38 1.91
CA ALA A 362 -8.53 5.67 2.36
C ALA A 362 -7.77 6.46 1.28
N VAL A 363 -7.10 5.78 0.34
CA VAL A 363 -6.49 6.42 -0.84
C VAL A 363 -7.56 6.94 -1.80
N VAL A 364 -8.58 6.14 -2.11
CA VAL A 364 -9.68 6.56 -2.99
C VAL A 364 -10.45 7.74 -2.39
N GLU A 365 -10.77 7.68 -1.09
CA GLU A 365 -11.45 8.77 -0.37
C GLU A 365 -10.68 10.10 -0.48
N ARG A 366 -9.34 10.06 -0.40
CA ARG A 366 -8.50 11.27 -0.55
C ARG A 366 -8.45 11.80 -1.98
N ILE A 367 -8.45 10.92 -2.98
CA ILE A 367 -8.55 11.32 -4.39
C ILE A 367 -9.93 11.93 -4.68
N ASP A 368 -10.99 11.34 -4.12
CA ASP A 368 -12.35 11.84 -4.29
C ASP A 368 -12.60 13.15 -3.54
N ALA A 369 -11.84 13.43 -2.47
CA ALA A 369 -11.88 14.68 -1.72
C ALA A 369 -10.95 15.79 -2.25
N ALA A 370 -10.13 15.51 -3.27
CA ALA A 370 -9.21 16.50 -3.83
C ALA A 370 -9.95 17.62 -4.56
N ASP A 371 -9.44 18.84 -4.41
CA ASP A 371 -10.06 20.08 -4.91
C ASP A 371 -9.23 20.79 -5.99
N GLU A 372 -7.90 20.69 -5.96
CA GLU A 372 -7.00 21.49 -6.81
C GLU A 372 -6.13 20.62 -7.73
N SER A 373 -5.35 19.70 -7.15
CA SER A 373 -4.39 18.92 -7.93
C SER A 373 -4.05 17.57 -7.30
N ILE A 374 -3.70 16.61 -8.15
CA ILE A 374 -3.19 15.30 -7.73
C ILE A 374 -1.98 14.96 -8.61
N SER A 375 -0.82 14.79 -7.97
CA SER A 375 0.39 14.29 -8.62
C SER A 375 0.72 12.90 -8.08
N VAL A 376 0.69 11.87 -8.94
CA VAL A 376 0.86 10.46 -8.57
C VAL A 376 2.14 9.91 -9.17
N VAL A 377 2.97 9.26 -8.37
CA VAL A 377 4.11 8.47 -8.83
C VAL A 377 3.94 7.02 -8.41
N GLN A 378 3.90 6.10 -9.38
CA GLN A 378 3.60 4.69 -9.12
C GLN A 378 4.43 3.75 -9.98
N VAL A 379 4.65 2.54 -9.49
CA VAL A 379 5.18 1.44 -10.32
C VAL A 379 4.21 1.12 -11.45
N SER A 380 2.93 0.98 -11.10
CA SER A 380 1.80 0.77 -12.01
C SER A 380 0.48 1.08 -11.27
N LEU A 381 -0.59 1.39 -12.01
CA LEU A 381 -1.97 1.50 -11.49
C LEU A 381 -2.82 0.25 -11.81
N GLY A 382 -2.21 -0.80 -12.35
CA GLY A 382 -2.95 -1.92 -12.94
C GLY A 382 -3.68 -1.49 -14.22
N GLY A 383 -4.97 -1.79 -14.33
CA GLY A 383 -5.77 -1.48 -15.53
C GLY A 383 -6.44 -0.10 -15.52
N PRO A 384 -6.88 0.41 -16.69
CA PRO A 384 -7.54 1.71 -16.82
C PRO A 384 -8.91 1.80 -16.12
N ASP A 385 -9.52 0.65 -15.83
CA ASP A 385 -10.81 0.53 -15.13
C ASP A 385 -10.62 0.11 -13.65
N GLY A 386 -9.36 0.06 -13.18
CA GLY A 386 -9.05 -0.15 -11.79
C GLY A 386 -9.61 0.96 -10.90
N ARG A 387 -9.85 0.64 -9.62
CA ARG A 387 -10.45 1.57 -8.65
C ARG A 387 -9.72 2.91 -8.53
N PHE A 388 -8.39 2.90 -8.63
CA PHE A 388 -7.56 4.09 -8.46
C PHE A 388 -7.57 4.94 -9.74
N ALA A 389 -7.39 4.32 -10.91
CA ALA A 389 -7.53 5.00 -12.21
C ALA A 389 -8.93 5.64 -12.36
N THR A 390 -9.98 4.92 -11.95
CA THR A 390 -11.35 5.43 -11.96
C THR A 390 -11.52 6.62 -11.03
N ALA A 391 -10.97 6.59 -9.81
CA ALA A 391 -11.02 7.71 -8.88
C ALA A 391 -10.28 8.94 -9.43
N LEU A 392 -9.11 8.76 -10.04
CA LEU A 392 -8.34 9.84 -10.68
C LEU A 392 -9.10 10.47 -11.86
N LEU A 393 -9.75 9.65 -12.70
CA LEU A 393 -10.64 10.14 -13.75
C LEU A 393 -11.85 10.89 -13.18
N ARG A 394 -12.43 10.45 -12.06
CA ARG A 394 -13.50 11.20 -11.36
C ARG A 394 -13.00 12.55 -10.87
N ALA A 395 -11.81 12.61 -10.28
CA ALA A 395 -11.20 13.88 -9.85
C ALA A 395 -11.00 14.83 -11.04
N ALA A 396 -10.43 14.36 -12.14
CA ALA A 396 -10.24 15.17 -13.35
C ALA A 396 -11.57 15.70 -13.93
N ARG A 397 -12.65 14.90 -13.88
CA ARG A 397 -14.01 15.36 -14.27
C ARG A 397 -14.56 16.47 -13.38
N ARG A 398 -14.10 16.58 -12.14
CA ARG A 398 -14.42 17.71 -11.25
C ARG A 398 -13.54 18.95 -11.51
N GLY A 399 -12.59 18.89 -12.44
CA GLY A 399 -11.67 19.97 -12.76
C GLY A 399 -10.32 19.91 -12.04
N VAL A 400 -10.09 18.89 -11.21
CA VAL A 400 -8.83 18.71 -10.48
C VAL A 400 -7.70 18.38 -11.47
N ALA A 401 -6.56 19.08 -11.38
CA ALA A 401 -5.42 18.82 -12.25
C ALA A 401 -4.69 17.51 -11.85
N VAL A 402 -4.76 16.49 -12.70
CA VAL A 402 -4.20 15.15 -12.42
C VAL A 402 -2.96 14.87 -13.28
N ARG A 403 -1.83 14.59 -12.63
CA ARG A 403 -0.59 14.15 -13.28
C ARG A 403 -0.16 12.79 -12.74
N ILE A 404 0.07 11.83 -13.62
CA ILE A 404 0.43 10.46 -13.24
C ILE A 404 1.74 10.06 -13.91
N LEU A 405 2.76 9.81 -13.10
CA LEU A 405 4.06 9.32 -13.53
C LEU A 405 4.19 7.82 -13.20
N LEU A 406 4.21 6.99 -14.25
CA LEU A 406 4.34 5.54 -14.15
C LEU A 406 5.78 5.10 -14.36
N SER A 407 6.17 3.97 -13.78
CA SER A 407 7.52 3.43 -14.00
C SER A 407 7.74 3.00 -15.46
N GLY A 408 8.85 3.44 -16.04
CA GLY A 408 9.37 2.95 -17.33
C GLY A 408 10.14 1.61 -17.23
N ALA A 409 10.11 0.92 -16.09
CA ALA A 409 10.84 -0.33 -15.93
C ALA A 409 10.40 -1.40 -16.94
N TRP A 410 11.35 -2.14 -17.52
CA TRP A 410 11.11 -3.08 -18.62
C TRP A 410 9.97 -4.10 -18.36
N TYR A 411 9.82 -4.58 -17.13
CA TYR A 411 8.82 -5.59 -16.76
C TYR A 411 7.39 -5.04 -16.62
N VAL A 412 7.21 -3.72 -16.57
CA VAL A 412 5.88 -3.06 -16.57
C VAL A 412 5.72 -2.06 -17.73
N HIS A 413 6.76 -1.82 -18.53
CA HIS A 413 6.79 -0.80 -19.56
C HIS A 413 5.63 -0.96 -20.56
N GLY A 414 5.43 -2.16 -21.10
CA GLY A 414 4.36 -2.42 -22.07
C GLY A 414 2.96 -2.19 -21.51
N GLU A 415 2.70 -2.64 -20.28
CA GLU A 415 1.41 -2.43 -19.60
C GLU A 415 1.17 -0.95 -19.28
N ASN A 416 2.18 -0.27 -18.75
CA ASN A 416 2.11 1.14 -18.41
C ASN A 416 1.98 2.04 -19.65
N ALA A 417 2.59 1.68 -20.78
CA ALA A 417 2.44 2.39 -22.05
C ALA A 417 0.99 2.35 -22.54
N ARG A 418 0.37 1.16 -22.55
CA ARG A 418 -1.04 0.99 -22.92
C ARG A 418 -1.98 1.71 -21.95
N LEU A 419 -1.69 1.64 -20.65
CA LEU A 419 -2.46 2.36 -19.63
C LEU A 419 -2.38 3.88 -19.84
N ALA A 420 -1.18 4.41 -20.06
CA ALA A 420 -0.96 5.84 -20.29
C ALA A 420 -1.71 6.32 -21.54
N GLU A 421 -1.58 5.58 -22.65
CA GLU A 421 -2.33 5.85 -23.88
C GLU A 421 -3.85 5.84 -23.63
N ALA A 422 -4.37 4.78 -23.00
CA ALA A 422 -5.81 4.66 -22.74
C ALA A 422 -6.36 5.79 -21.87
N LEU A 423 -5.63 6.21 -20.82
CA LEU A 423 -6.06 7.30 -19.94
C LEU A 423 -5.93 8.67 -20.59
N ASN A 424 -4.85 8.91 -21.35
CA ASN A 424 -4.67 10.16 -22.10
C ASN A 424 -5.72 10.33 -23.20
N GLU A 425 -6.07 9.27 -23.94
CA GLU A 425 -7.15 9.33 -24.94
C GLU A 425 -8.52 9.59 -24.28
N ARG A 426 -8.80 8.95 -23.14
CA ARG A 426 -10.03 9.23 -22.37
C ARG A 426 -10.10 10.68 -21.86
N ALA A 427 -8.95 11.25 -21.49
CA ALA A 427 -8.84 12.63 -21.05
C ALA A 427 -9.04 13.60 -22.21
N LYS A 428 -8.33 13.40 -23.33
CA LYS A 428 -8.44 14.19 -24.56
C LYS A 428 -9.86 14.21 -25.13
N ALA A 429 -10.51 13.05 -25.19
CA ALA A 429 -11.87 12.93 -25.71
C ALA A 429 -12.93 13.71 -24.90
N ARG A 430 -12.61 14.12 -23.67
CA ARG A 430 -13.52 14.81 -22.75
C ARG A 430 -12.94 16.11 -22.19
N ASP A 431 -11.84 16.59 -22.79
CA ASP A 431 -11.09 17.77 -22.33
C ASP A 431 -10.80 17.78 -20.82
N LEU A 432 -10.39 16.62 -20.29
CA LEU A 432 -10.08 16.47 -18.86
C LEU A 432 -8.65 16.95 -18.57
N PRO A 433 -8.41 17.63 -17.44
CA PRO A 433 -7.07 18.02 -16.99
C PRO A 433 -6.31 16.83 -16.38
N LEU A 434 -6.14 15.75 -17.17
CA LEU A 434 -5.41 14.54 -16.77
C LEU A 434 -4.31 14.24 -17.78
N THR A 435 -3.10 14.01 -17.28
CA THR A 435 -1.97 13.57 -18.10
C THR A 435 -1.24 12.41 -17.43
N VAL A 436 -0.95 11.38 -18.22
CA VAL A 436 -0.18 10.20 -17.81
C VAL A 436 1.09 10.10 -18.61
N ARG A 437 2.20 9.79 -17.93
CA ARG A 437 3.52 9.60 -18.54
C ARG A 437 4.23 8.38 -17.99
N LEU A 438 5.18 7.88 -18.77
CA LEU A 438 6.19 6.96 -18.31
C LEU A 438 7.42 7.76 -17.91
N ALA A 439 7.99 7.42 -16.77
CA ALA A 439 9.20 8.04 -16.28
C ALA A 439 10.38 7.66 -17.18
N ASP A 440 11.03 8.67 -17.73
CA ASP A 440 12.36 8.58 -18.31
C ASP A 440 13.33 9.33 -17.38
N PRO A 441 14.11 8.60 -16.57
CA PRO A 441 14.97 9.22 -15.58
C PRO A 441 16.18 9.96 -16.18
N ASP A 442 16.45 9.84 -17.48
CA ASP A 442 17.63 10.42 -18.14
C ASP A 442 18.93 10.08 -17.40
N GLY A 443 19.09 8.78 -17.11
CA GLY A 443 20.27 8.27 -16.41
C GLY A 443 20.41 8.65 -14.93
N ARG A 444 19.47 9.38 -14.31
CA ARG A 444 19.53 9.77 -12.88
C ARG A 444 19.25 8.63 -11.90
N PHE A 445 18.45 7.66 -12.32
CA PHE A 445 18.18 6.38 -11.67
C PHE A 445 17.73 5.39 -12.74
N ARG A 446 17.56 4.10 -12.40
CA ARG A 446 17.19 3.07 -13.38
C ARG A 446 15.70 2.96 -13.61
N LYS A 447 14.90 3.11 -12.57
CA LYS A 447 13.44 2.99 -12.63
C LYS A 447 12.75 3.68 -11.47
N VAL A 448 11.49 4.07 -11.67
CA VAL A 448 10.60 4.45 -10.56
C VAL A 448 10.14 3.21 -9.83
N HIS A 449 10.27 3.24 -8.51
CA HIS A 449 9.66 2.27 -7.61
C HIS A 449 8.97 2.93 -6.40
N ALA A 450 8.91 4.26 -6.41
CA ALA A 450 8.05 5.07 -5.56
C ALA A 450 6.56 4.71 -5.78
N LYS A 451 5.83 4.81 -4.68
CA LYS A 451 4.39 4.55 -4.57
C LYS A 451 3.83 5.69 -3.74
N GLY A 452 3.76 6.85 -4.38
CA GLY A 452 3.52 8.12 -3.74
C GLY A 452 2.47 8.92 -4.47
N ALA A 453 1.84 9.83 -3.73
CA ALA A 453 0.99 10.85 -4.33
C ALA A 453 0.99 12.12 -3.49
N ILE A 454 0.77 13.26 -4.14
CA ILE A 454 0.60 14.56 -3.52
C ILE A 454 -0.78 15.06 -3.93
N VAL A 455 -1.60 15.39 -2.94
CA VAL A 455 -2.97 15.90 -3.12
C VAL A 455 -3.01 17.33 -2.59
N ASP A 456 -3.45 18.25 -3.45
CA ASP A 456 -3.68 19.68 -3.20
C ASP A 456 -2.49 20.42 -2.56
N GLY A 457 -1.27 19.99 -2.88
CA GLY A 457 -0.04 20.55 -2.29
C GLY A 457 -0.02 20.50 -0.75
N GLU A 458 -0.81 19.61 -0.13
CA GLU A 458 -0.95 19.55 1.32
C GLU A 458 -0.83 18.12 1.86
N THR A 459 -1.38 17.13 1.17
CA THR A 459 -1.36 15.73 1.66
C THR A 459 -0.45 14.86 0.81
N VAL A 460 0.52 14.20 1.45
CA VAL A 460 1.40 13.23 0.81
C VAL A 460 1.04 11.81 1.24
N LEU A 461 0.82 10.94 0.26
CA LEU A 461 0.75 9.50 0.44
C LEU A 461 2.14 8.91 0.18
N VAL A 462 2.67 8.12 1.11
CA VAL A 462 3.98 7.45 0.97
C VAL A 462 3.99 6.09 1.66
N GLY A 463 4.47 5.05 0.99
CA GLY A 463 4.57 3.70 1.55
C GLY A 463 4.62 2.59 0.51
N SER A 464 4.15 1.40 0.86
CA SER A 464 4.44 0.19 0.09
C SER A 464 3.34 -0.22 -0.91
N LEU A 465 2.15 0.38 -0.80
CA LEU A 465 0.97 0.01 -1.58
C LEU A 465 1.12 0.36 -3.07
N ASN A 466 1.23 -0.67 -3.91
CA ASN A 466 0.97 -0.52 -5.33
C ASN A 466 -0.53 -0.25 -5.55
N TRP A 467 -0.88 0.67 -6.43
CA TRP A 467 -2.28 1.04 -6.66
C TRP A 467 -2.96 0.08 -7.64
N ASN A 468 -3.05 -1.20 -7.27
CA ASN A 468 -3.80 -2.23 -7.98
C ASN A 468 -4.70 -3.04 -7.01
N ALA A 469 -5.61 -3.85 -7.55
CA ALA A 469 -6.61 -4.55 -6.75
C ALA A 469 -6.01 -5.57 -5.79
N HIS A 470 -5.04 -6.36 -6.26
CA HIS A 470 -4.39 -7.41 -5.50
C HIS A 470 -3.61 -6.84 -4.31
N ALA A 471 -2.76 -5.83 -4.52
CA ALA A 471 -2.02 -5.20 -3.42
C ALA A 471 -2.95 -4.54 -2.37
N ALA A 472 -4.11 -4.04 -2.80
CA ALA A 472 -5.06 -3.40 -1.90
C ALA A 472 -5.96 -4.37 -1.12
N ARG A 473 -6.06 -5.65 -1.53
CA ARG A 473 -7.02 -6.63 -0.99
C ARG A 473 -6.38 -7.89 -0.41
N GLU A 474 -5.23 -8.30 -0.95
CA GLU A 474 -4.61 -9.57 -0.60
C GLU A 474 -3.23 -9.40 0.05
N ASN A 475 -2.57 -8.26 -0.15
CA ASN A 475 -1.24 -8.01 0.42
C ASN A 475 -1.34 -7.26 1.75
N ARG A 476 -0.38 -7.55 2.64
CA ARG A 476 -0.06 -6.66 3.74
C ARG A 476 0.78 -5.49 3.21
N GLU A 477 0.19 -4.29 3.23
CA GLU A 477 0.85 -3.04 2.84
C GLU A 477 0.70 -2.00 3.95
N VAL A 478 1.65 -1.06 4.03
CA VAL A 478 1.59 0.10 4.93
C VAL A 478 1.76 1.38 4.11
N LEU A 479 0.92 2.38 4.40
CA LEU A 479 0.96 3.70 3.79
C LEU A 479 0.76 4.76 4.87
N LEU A 480 1.51 5.86 4.80
CA LEU A 480 1.25 7.04 5.59
C LEU A 480 0.58 8.10 4.71
N ALA A 481 -0.46 8.74 5.23
CA ALA A 481 -0.96 10.00 4.71
C ALA A 481 -0.47 11.13 5.63
N LEU A 482 0.47 11.93 5.14
CA LEU A 482 1.12 13.02 5.84
C LEU A 482 0.47 14.33 5.42
N ARG A 483 -0.14 15.08 6.33
CA ARG A 483 -0.71 16.40 6.04
C ARG A 483 0.28 17.49 6.44
N GLY A 484 0.81 18.25 5.48
CA GLY A 484 1.72 19.37 5.70
C GLY A 484 2.24 19.96 4.40
N ARG A 485 2.28 21.29 4.29
CA ARG A 485 2.77 21.97 3.08
C ARG A 485 4.25 21.69 2.83
N GLU A 486 5.09 21.72 3.87
CA GLU A 486 6.54 21.50 3.72
C GLU A 486 6.87 20.09 3.18
N VAL A 487 6.17 19.06 3.66
CA VAL A 487 6.36 17.70 3.14
C VAL A 487 5.83 17.57 1.71
N ALA A 488 4.70 18.22 1.40
CA ALA A 488 4.17 18.26 0.04
C ALA A 488 5.10 19.01 -0.92
N ASP A 489 5.70 20.13 -0.49
CA ASP A 489 6.66 20.91 -1.26
C ASP A 489 7.95 20.12 -1.54
N TYR A 490 8.45 19.39 -0.53
CA TYR A 490 9.61 18.52 -0.71
C TYR A 490 9.38 17.50 -1.82
N TYR A 491 8.32 16.70 -1.70
CA TYR A 491 8.01 15.67 -2.69
C TYR A 491 7.51 16.26 -4.02
N GLY A 492 6.90 17.44 -3.99
CA GLY A 492 6.49 18.20 -5.17
C GLY A 492 7.71 18.56 -6.03
N ARG A 493 8.78 19.09 -5.42
CA ARG A 493 10.03 19.37 -6.15
C ARG A 493 10.65 18.11 -6.75
N VAL A 494 10.61 16.97 -6.04
CA VAL A 494 11.08 15.69 -6.60
C VAL A 494 10.19 15.28 -7.77
N PHE A 495 8.88 15.33 -7.60
CA PHE A 495 7.92 14.97 -8.64
C PHE A 495 8.12 15.81 -9.90
N GLU A 496 8.24 17.14 -9.80
CA GLU A 496 8.51 18.00 -10.95
C GLU A 496 9.80 17.62 -11.66
N ALA A 497 10.89 17.39 -10.91
CA ALA A 497 12.15 17.00 -11.53
C ALA A 497 12.08 15.63 -12.23
N ASP A 498 11.28 14.70 -11.70
CA ASP A 498 11.06 13.39 -12.30
C ASP A 498 10.05 13.42 -13.46
N TRP A 499 9.13 14.38 -13.45
CA TRP A 499 8.15 14.63 -14.50
C TRP A 499 8.75 15.33 -15.73
N GLU A 500 9.71 16.23 -15.49
CA GLU A 500 10.43 16.99 -16.52
C GLU A 500 11.63 16.22 -17.11
N ALA A 501 12.12 15.19 -16.44
CA ALA A 501 13.24 14.39 -16.93
C ALA A 501 12.94 13.65 -18.23
N GLY A 502 13.98 13.46 -19.06
CA GLY A 502 13.87 12.80 -20.36
C GLY A 502 13.19 13.63 -21.44
N ARG A 503 12.72 14.85 -21.15
CA ARG A 503 12.19 15.75 -22.18
C ARG A 503 13.24 16.24 -23.17
N GLY A 504 14.53 16.13 -22.85
CA GLY A 504 15.57 16.86 -23.55
C GLY A 504 15.33 18.37 -23.50
N THR A 505 16.36 19.18 -23.68
CA THR A 505 16.11 20.46 -24.32
C THR A 505 15.73 20.15 -25.76
N ASP A 506 14.44 20.02 -26.06
CA ASP A 506 13.93 20.28 -27.40
C ASP A 506 14.19 21.76 -27.71
N LEU A 507 15.47 22.12 -27.90
CA LEU A 507 15.80 23.30 -28.66
C LEU A 507 15.21 22.99 -30.04
N PRO A 508 14.20 23.75 -30.50
CA PRO A 508 13.65 23.53 -31.82
C PRO A 508 14.82 23.49 -32.78
N VAL A 509 14.85 22.54 -33.72
CA VAL A 509 15.90 22.49 -34.74
C VAL A 509 16.08 23.86 -35.40
N GLY A 510 15.00 24.65 -35.51
CA GLY A 510 15.02 26.05 -35.92
C GLY A 510 15.89 26.99 -35.07
N VAL A 511 15.98 26.82 -33.75
CA VAL A 511 16.85 27.61 -32.87
C VAL A 511 18.32 27.22 -33.06
N LEU A 512 18.62 25.92 -33.17
CA LEU A 512 19.98 25.45 -33.46
C LEU A 512 20.44 25.92 -34.86
N VAL A 513 19.55 25.87 -35.86
CA VAL A 513 19.80 26.40 -37.21
C VAL A 513 19.97 27.92 -37.18
N ALA A 514 19.15 28.66 -36.43
CA ALA A 514 19.28 30.10 -36.30
C ALA A 514 20.61 30.52 -35.62
N VAL A 515 21.02 29.81 -34.57
CA VAL A 515 22.32 30.04 -33.91
C VAL A 515 23.48 29.72 -34.86
N ALA A 516 23.40 28.63 -35.62
CA ALA A 516 24.41 28.28 -36.62
C ALA A 516 24.51 29.31 -37.76
N LEU A 517 23.36 29.79 -38.26
CA LEU A 517 23.30 30.83 -39.29
C LEU A 517 23.82 32.18 -38.78
N ALA A 518 23.49 32.55 -37.54
CA ALA A 518 24.01 33.77 -36.90
C ALA A 518 25.54 33.69 -36.70
N ALA A 519 26.06 32.53 -36.29
CA ALA A 519 27.50 32.31 -36.18
C ALA A 519 28.21 32.39 -37.55
N LEU A 520 27.62 31.79 -38.59
CA LEU A 520 28.13 31.89 -39.97
C LEU A 520 28.11 33.32 -40.51
N ALA A 521 27.04 34.07 -40.23
CA ALA A 521 26.93 35.48 -40.59
C ALA A 521 27.98 36.33 -39.86
N ALA A 522 28.21 36.08 -38.56
CA ALA A 522 29.25 36.76 -37.78
C ALA A 522 30.67 36.46 -38.33
N VAL A 523 30.94 35.22 -38.71
CA VAL A 523 32.21 34.83 -39.37
C VAL A 523 32.35 35.51 -40.74
N TRP A 524 31.27 35.60 -41.51
CA TRP A 524 31.27 36.26 -42.82
C TRP A 524 31.49 37.78 -42.71
N VAL A 525 30.82 38.44 -41.76
CA VAL A 525 31.02 39.87 -41.45
C VAL A 525 32.44 40.11 -40.93
N GLY A 526 32.95 39.27 -40.01
CA GLY A 526 34.32 39.35 -39.52
C GLY A 526 35.38 39.16 -40.60
N ARG A 527 35.10 38.34 -41.63
CA ARG A 527 35.95 38.20 -42.83
C ARG A 527 35.91 39.42 -43.75
N ARG A 528 34.78 40.14 -43.85
CA ARG A 528 34.70 41.39 -44.63
C ARG A 528 35.37 42.58 -43.93
N VAL A 529 35.33 42.64 -42.61
CA VAL A 529 35.93 43.74 -41.84
C VAL A 529 37.47 43.69 -41.86
N ARG A 530 38.08 42.54 -42.19
CA ARG A 530 39.55 42.41 -42.34
C ARG A 530 40.12 42.87 -43.70
N PHE A 531 39.31 43.36 -44.64
CA PHE A 531 39.77 43.83 -45.96
C PHE A 531 39.64 45.35 -46.17
N GLY A 532 39.55 46.14 -45.11
CA GLY A 532 39.40 47.61 -45.18
C GLY A 532 40.56 48.44 -44.61
N GLY A 533 41.69 47.82 -44.24
CA GLY A 533 42.81 48.52 -43.59
C GLY A 533 44.13 48.35 -44.34
N GLU A 534 44.60 49.48 -44.89
CA GLU A 534 46.00 49.82 -45.21
C GLU A 534 46.69 49.11 -46.39
N ARG A 535 46.88 49.86 -47.49
CA ARG A 535 48.21 50.18 -48.06
C ARG A 535 48.16 51.52 -48.80
N ASP A 536 48.69 52.56 -48.16
CA ASP A 536 49.30 53.69 -48.85
C ASP A 536 50.56 54.07 -48.04
N ALA A 537 51.62 54.49 -48.74
CA ALA A 537 53.05 54.52 -48.36
C ALA A 537 53.80 53.24 -48.82
N GLY A 538 54.80 53.28 -49.68
CA GLY A 538 55.71 54.33 -50.10
C GLY A 538 57.05 53.64 -50.45
N GLU A 539 57.85 54.30 -51.30
CA GLU A 539 59.26 54.02 -51.64
C GLU A 539 59.61 53.23 -52.93
N ARG A 540 60.25 54.00 -53.83
CA ARG A 540 61.47 53.79 -54.66
C ARG A 540 61.19 54.05 -56.15
N GLY A 541 61.89 54.94 -56.86
CA GLY A 541 63.02 55.83 -56.57
C GLY A 541 63.46 56.58 -57.84
N TRP A 542 64.51 57.41 -57.66
CA TRP A 542 65.24 58.27 -58.61
C TRP A 542 64.67 59.65 -58.90
#